data_AF-A0A1H9RAF2-F1
#
_entry.id   AF-A0A1H9RAF2-F1
#
_cell.length_a   1.000
_cell.length_b   1.000
_cell.length_c   1.000
_cell.angle_alpha   90.00
_cell.angle_beta   90.00
_cell.angle_gamma   90.00
#
_symmetry.space_group_name_H-M   'P 1'
#
loop_
_entity.id
_entity.type
_entity.pdbx_description
1 polymer ?
#
loop_
_entity_poly.entity_id
_entity_poly.type
_entity_poly.pdbx_seq_one_letter_code
_entity_poly.pdbx_strand_id
1 'polypeptide(L)' 'MDDRAFDGLTSRLRSAQEVAGDGFGFSWPARFPMARIDRILVRGVEPKSAWLLPATGSDHRPVAAAISW' A
#
# COMPACT_ATOMS: atom_id res chain seq x y z
N MET A 1 -10.07 4.13 4.41
CA MET A 1 -9.23 5.26 3.97
C MET A 1 -10.15 6.34 3.42
N ASP A 2 -10.34 7.45 4.13
CA ASP A 2 -11.47 8.37 3.86
C ASP A 2 -10.99 9.70 3.27
N ASP A 3 -10.14 9.60 2.24
CA ASP A 3 -9.85 10.74 1.39
C ASP A 3 -10.76 10.66 0.17
N ARG A 4 -11.83 11.46 0.20
CA ARG A 4 -12.89 11.46 -0.82
C ARG A 4 -12.37 11.72 -2.23
N ALA A 5 -11.20 12.34 -2.37
CA ALA A 5 -10.58 12.54 -3.67
C ALA A 5 -10.27 11.20 -4.38
N PHE A 6 -10.08 10.12 -3.61
CA PHE A 6 -9.80 8.79 -4.15
C PHE A 6 -11.05 7.91 -4.33
N ASP A 7 -12.25 8.35 -3.94
CA ASP A 7 -13.48 7.54 -3.98
C ASP A 7 -13.78 6.98 -5.37
N GLY A 8 -13.53 7.75 -6.42
CA GLY A 8 -13.71 7.28 -7.80
C GLY A 8 -12.83 6.06 -8.16
N LEU A 9 -11.65 5.94 -7.55
CA LEU A 9 -10.75 4.79 -7.70
C LEU A 9 -11.10 3.67 -6.72
N THR A 10 -11.25 3.99 -5.44
CA THR A 10 -11.46 3.00 -4.36
C THR A 10 -12.86 2.39 -4.37
N SER A 11 -13.85 3.04 -5.01
CA SER A 11 -15.16 2.43 -5.30
C SER A 11 -15.07 1.21 -6.21
N ARG A 12 -13.97 1.05 -6.95
CA ARG A 12 -13.79 -0.04 -7.91
C ARG A 12 -12.50 -0.83 -7.71
N LEU A 13 -11.60 -0.37 -6.85
CA LEU A 13 -10.31 -1.01 -6.56
C LEU A 13 -10.17 -1.19 -5.05
N ARG A 14 -9.57 -2.30 -4.62
CA ARG A 14 -9.31 -2.57 -3.20
C ARG A 14 -7.84 -2.33 -2.89
N SER A 15 -7.55 -1.75 -1.73
CA SER A 15 -6.17 -1.57 -1.27
C SER A 15 -5.59 -2.89 -0.77
N ALA A 16 -4.45 -3.33 -1.31
CA ALA A 16 -3.77 -4.54 -0.83
C ALA A 16 -3.35 -4.41 0.66
N GLN A 17 -2.93 -3.22 1.09
CA GLN A 17 -2.55 -2.96 2.48
C GLN A 17 -3.76 -3.00 3.45
N GLU A 18 -4.93 -2.53 3.02
CA GLU A 18 -6.13 -2.61 3.87
C GLU A 18 -6.69 -4.04 3.95
N VAL A 19 -6.53 -4.83 2.88
CA VAL A 19 -7.05 -6.20 2.81
C VAL A 19 -6.12 -7.21 3.49
N ALA A 20 -4.81 -7.13 3.26
CA ALA A 20 -3.84 -8.16 3.69
C ALA A 20 -2.48 -7.58 4.11
N GLY A 21 -2.44 -6.33 4.58
CA GLY A 21 -1.19 -5.65 4.94
C GLY A 21 -0.63 -6.05 6.31
N ASP A 22 0.69 -6.19 6.38
CA ASP A 22 1.46 -6.26 7.63
C ASP A 22 1.93 -4.86 8.07
N GLY A 23 1.77 -4.56 9.36
CA GLY A 23 2.11 -3.28 9.97
C GLY A 23 1.41 -2.05 9.37
N PHE A 24 1.97 -0.88 9.65
CA PHE A 24 1.37 0.40 9.24
C PHE A 24 1.59 0.76 7.76
N GLY A 25 2.55 0.10 7.08
CA GLY A 25 2.87 0.37 5.68
C GLY A 25 3.55 1.72 5.42
N PHE A 26 4.12 2.39 6.42
CA PHE A 26 4.77 3.70 6.26
C PHE A 26 5.90 3.68 5.22
N SER A 27 5.58 4.15 4.02
CA SER A 27 6.44 4.08 2.85
C SER A 27 7.29 5.33 2.66
N TRP A 28 6.93 6.45 3.30
CA TRP A 28 7.64 7.71 3.13
C TRP A 28 7.50 8.67 4.33
N PRO A 29 8.55 9.43 4.67
CA PRO A 29 9.94 9.16 4.33
C PRO A 29 10.39 7.83 4.94
N ALA A 30 11.48 7.25 4.43
CA ALA A 30 12.06 6.01 4.93
C ALA A 30 12.60 6.11 6.37
N ARG A 31 12.64 7.35 6.92
CA ARG A 31 13.02 7.68 8.30
C ARG A 31 11.93 8.52 8.96
N PHE A 32 11.86 8.51 10.29
CA PHE A 32 10.86 9.28 11.04
C PHE A 32 10.98 10.81 10.85
N PRO A 33 9.85 11.56 10.77
CA PRO A 33 8.44 11.12 10.88
C PRO A 33 7.90 10.52 9.57
N MET A 34 7.11 9.45 9.66
CA MET A 34 6.69 8.66 8.49
C MET A 34 5.18 8.71 8.26
N ALA A 35 4.79 8.55 7.00
CA ALA A 35 3.44 8.47 6.48
C ALA A 35 3.33 7.33 5.44
N ARG A 36 2.09 6.94 5.14
CA ARG A 36 1.78 5.93 4.13
C ARG A 36 1.20 6.64 2.91
N ILE A 37 2.00 6.90 1.88
CA ILE A 37 1.54 7.60 0.67
C ILE A 37 1.54 6.71 -0.58
N ASP A 38 2.32 5.63 -0.59
CA ASP A 38 2.31 4.66 -1.68
C ASP A 38 1.19 3.63 -1.49
N ARG A 39 0.61 3.14 -2.60
CA ARG A 39 -0.55 2.25 -2.61
C ARG A 39 -0.46 1.22 -3.73
N ILE A 40 -0.79 -0.02 -3.42
CA ILE A 40 -1.14 -1.05 -4.42
C ILE A 40 -2.66 -1.23 -4.38
N LEU A 41 -3.32 -0.94 -5.51
CA LEU A 41 -4.76 -1.06 -5.68
C LEU A 41 -5.06 -2.18 -6.69
N VAL A 42 -5.98 -3.08 -6.35
CA VAL A 42 -6.27 -4.28 -7.15
C VAL A 42 -7.75 -4.41 -7.52
N ARG A 43 -8.02 -5.11 -8.63
CA ARG A 43 -9.35 -5.61 -9.02
C ARG A 43 -9.19 -6.97 -9.70
N GLY A 44 -10.11 -7.89 -9.45
CA GLY A 44 -10.13 -9.21 -10.11
C GLY A 44 -9.08 -10.19 -9.59
N VAL A 45 -8.33 -9.81 -8.54
CA VAL A 45 -7.39 -10.67 -7.82
C VAL A 45 -7.60 -10.52 -6.32
N GLU A 46 -7.14 -11.51 -5.58
CA GLU A 46 -7.14 -11.56 -4.12
C GLU A 46 -5.74 -11.23 -3.58
N PRO A 47 -5.57 -10.12 -2.82
CA PRO A 47 -4.36 -9.88 -2.04
C PRO A 47 -4.18 -10.97 -0.97
N LYS A 48 -3.02 -11.60 -0.92
CA LYS A 48 -2.66 -12.60 0.10
C LYS A 48 -1.75 -12.04 1.19
N SER A 49 -0.91 -11.06 0.83
CA SER A 49 -0.12 -10.28 1.78
C SER A 49 0.32 -8.96 1.15
N ALA A 50 0.59 -7.95 1.97
CA ALA A 50 1.24 -6.71 1.58
C ALA A 50 2.24 -6.26 2.65
N TRP A 51 3.41 -5.76 2.23
CA TRP A 51 4.51 -5.41 3.14
C TRP A 51 5.44 -4.35 2.53
N LEU A 52 6.33 -3.81 3.35
CA LEU A 52 7.42 -2.94 2.90
C LEU A 52 8.70 -3.73 2.69
N LEU A 53 9.36 -3.48 1.55
CA LEU A 53 10.73 -3.94 1.34
C LEU A 53 11.72 -3.08 2.13
N PRO A 54 12.97 -3.54 2.32
CA PRO A 54 14.03 -2.74 2.91
C PRO A 54 14.20 -1.39 2.20
N ALA A 55 14.68 -0.38 2.94
CA ALA A 55 15.01 0.91 2.36
C ALA A 55 16.08 0.75 1.27
N THR A 56 15.94 1.56 0.22
CA THR A 56 16.94 1.68 -0.84
C THR A 56 17.70 3.01 -0.67
N GLY A 57 18.31 3.53 -1.73
CA GLY A 57 18.84 4.90 -1.75
C GLY A 57 17.76 5.99 -1.91
N SER A 58 16.49 5.62 -2.09
CA SER A 58 15.36 6.55 -2.15
C SER A 58 14.92 6.98 -0.74
N ASP A 59 14.25 8.14 -0.67
CA ASP A 59 13.50 8.56 0.51
C ASP A 59 12.19 7.78 0.71
N HIS A 60 11.81 6.91 -0.23
CA HIS A 60 10.72 5.94 -0.08
C HIS A 60 11.23 4.52 0.24
N ARG A 61 10.38 3.74 0.92
CA ARG A 61 10.48 2.28 0.97
C ARG A 61 9.55 1.66 -0.07
N PRO A 62 10.00 0.70 -0.89
CA PRO A 62 9.13 0.04 -1.85
C PRO A 62 8.00 -0.74 -1.15
N VAL A 63 6.78 -0.64 -1.68
CA VAL A 63 5.61 -1.43 -1.26
C VAL A 63 5.50 -2.68 -2.14
N ALA A 64 5.19 -3.84 -1.54
CA ALA A 64 5.03 -5.11 -2.23
C ALA A 64 3.73 -5.80 -1.81
N ALA A 65 3.19 -6.64 -2.69
CA ALA A 65 2.04 -7.48 -2.40
C ALA A 65 2.12 -8.82 -3.14
N ALA A 66 1.64 -9.88 -2.50
CA ALA A 66 1.37 -11.17 -3.14
C ALA A 66 -0.11 -11.26 -3.50
N ILE A 67 -0.42 -11.77 -4.69
CA ILE A 67 -1.79 -11.90 -5.21
C ILE A 67 -2.07 -13.29 -5.75
N SER A 68 -3.34 -13.70 -5.75
CA SER A 68 -3.85 -14.87 -6.46
C SER A 68 -5.11 -14.55 -7.28
N TRP A 69 -5.50 -15.45 -8.17
CA TRP A 69 -6.68 -15.37 -9.03
C TRP A 69 -7.82 -16.23 -8.49
#